data_AF-A0A8B8MIB9-F1
#
_entry.id   AF-A0A8B8MIB9-F1
#
_cell.length_a   1.000
_cell.length_b   1.000
_cell.length_c   1.000
_cell.angle_alpha   90.00
_cell.angle_beta   90.00
_cell.angle_gamma   90.00
#
_symmetry.space_group_name_H-M   'P 1'
#
loop_
_entity.id
_entity.type
_entity.pdbx_description
1 polymer ?
#
loop_
_entity_poly.entity_id
_entity_poly.type
_entity_poly.pdbx_seq_one_letter_code
_entity_poly.pdbx_strand_id
1 'polypeptide(L)'
;MSQEQPRRPQEPQDPIKYGDVFDVSGDLAKKPVAPEDAAMMQSAETRVLGHTQAGGAAAVMQSAATRNEQAGVVGHRDVTDVTGDRGVTVSETHVPGRRIITEAVGGQVVEQYSEPTPVQAGRVGAVRESAITIGEALEATAQTVGQKSVDQSDASAIQAAEVRATGSNVIAPGGLAAMAQSAAAYNADCKRDQEKIKLADVLTGATAKLPADKAATIQDAEGVASAEVRNNPEATATPGGVAASVAAAARLNENVNL
;
A
#
# COMPACT_ATOMS: atom_id res chain seq x y z
N MET A 1 -17.12 44.46 48.19
CA MET A 1 -18.33 44.20 47.38
C MET A 1 -17.90 44.18 45.92
N SER A 2 -17.33 43.07 45.45
CA SER A 2 -16.97 42.91 44.02
C SER A 2 -18.18 42.37 43.29
N GLN A 3 -18.72 43.17 42.38
CA GLN A 3 -19.77 42.79 41.44
C GLN A 3 -19.18 41.77 40.46
N GLU A 4 -19.56 40.50 40.58
CA GLU A 4 -19.36 39.53 39.51
C GLU A 4 -20.25 39.93 38.32
N GLN A 5 -19.63 40.20 37.18
CA GLN A 5 -20.36 40.41 35.93
C GLN A 5 -21.18 39.16 35.56
N PRO A 6 -22.42 39.29 35.09
CA PRO A 6 -23.21 38.15 34.67
C PRO A 6 -22.55 37.54 33.43
N ARG A 7 -22.14 36.27 33.51
CA ARG A 7 -21.79 35.48 32.32
C ARG A 7 -23.01 35.46 31.41
N ARG A 8 -22.89 36.09 30.24
CA ARG A 8 -23.90 36.08 29.19
C ARG A 8 -24.21 34.59 28.86
N PRO A 9 -25.48 34.16 28.83
CA PRO A 9 -25.82 32.81 28.38
C PRO A 9 -25.26 32.63 26.97
N GLN A 10 -24.38 31.66 26.77
CA GLN A 10 -24.00 31.23 25.43
C GLN A 10 -25.27 30.64 24.81
N GLU A 11 -25.81 31.30 23.78
CA GLU A 11 -26.84 30.70 22.94
C GLU A 11 -26.33 29.32 22.48
N PRO A 12 -27.17 28.27 22.50
CA PRO A 12 -26.74 26.95 22.04
C PRO A 12 -26.23 27.11 20.61
N GLN A 13 -24.92 27.00 20.44
CA GLN A 13 -24.32 27.02 19.12
C GLN A 13 -24.86 25.79 18.40
N ASP A 14 -25.54 26.01 17.27
CA ASP A 14 -25.95 24.89 16.43
C ASP A 14 -24.71 24.03 16.12
N PRO A 15 -24.80 22.71 16.30
CA PRO A 15 -23.66 21.84 16.05
C PRO A 15 -23.21 21.98 14.61
N ILE A 16 -21.89 21.93 14.41
CA ILE A 16 -21.30 21.81 13.08
C ILE A 16 -21.60 20.41 12.57
N LYS A 17 -22.37 20.33 11.49
CA LYS A 17 -22.81 19.09 10.86
C LYS A 17 -21.91 18.73 9.69
N TYR A 18 -21.99 17.47 9.24
CA TYR A 18 -21.28 17.03 8.04
C TYR A 18 -21.64 17.85 6.79
N GLY A 19 -22.90 18.27 6.64
CA GLY A 19 -23.33 19.10 5.51
C GLY A 19 -22.80 20.53 5.54
N ASP A 20 -22.28 20.99 6.68
CA ASP A 20 -21.68 22.33 6.80
C ASP A 20 -20.21 22.33 6.37
N VAL A 21 -19.55 21.16 6.41
CA VAL A 21 -18.13 21.00 6.13
C VAL A 21 -17.84 20.25 4.83
N PHE A 22 -18.76 19.39 4.37
CA PHE A 22 -18.62 18.58 3.17
C PHE A 22 -19.89 18.64 2.32
N ASP A 23 -19.72 18.45 1.01
CA ASP A 23 -20.83 18.35 0.05
C ASP A 23 -21.51 16.97 0.13
N VAL A 24 -22.15 16.70 1.27
CA VAL A 24 -22.87 15.47 1.56
C VAL A 24 -24.36 15.76 1.76
N SER A 25 -25.20 14.74 1.57
CA SER A 25 -26.65 14.90 1.59
C SER A 25 -27.35 13.81 2.38
N GLY A 26 -28.65 13.99 2.64
CA GLY A 26 -29.46 13.01 3.37
C GLY A 26 -29.19 13.05 4.88
N ASP A 27 -29.18 11.87 5.51
CA ASP A 27 -29.10 11.78 6.96
C ASP A 27 -27.72 12.13 7.52
N LEU A 28 -26.64 11.85 6.77
CA LEU A 28 -25.29 12.21 7.19
C LEU A 28 -25.14 13.73 7.34
N ALA A 29 -25.64 14.50 6.36
CA ALA A 29 -25.57 15.95 6.34
C ALA A 29 -26.20 16.64 7.56
N LYS A 30 -27.17 15.98 8.22
CA LYS A 30 -27.89 16.53 9.37
C LYS A 30 -27.21 16.23 10.71
N LYS A 31 -26.26 15.28 10.74
CA LYS A 31 -25.62 14.79 11.95
C LYS A 31 -24.41 15.65 12.33
N PRO A 32 -24.19 15.90 13.64
CA PRO A 32 -23.00 16.57 14.11
C PRO A 32 -21.75 15.74 13.77
N VAL A 33 -20.63 16.41 13.52
CA VAL A 33 -19.34 15.73 13.41
C VAL A 33 -18.90 15.30 14.82
N ALA A 34 -18.64 14.02 15.00
CA ALA A 34 -18.27 13.43 16.29
C ALA A 34 -16.76 13.13 16.41
N PRO A 35 -16.19 13.14 17.63
CA PRO A 35 -14.75 12.93 17.84
C PRO A 35 -14.26 11.58 17.35
N GLU A 36 -15.01 10.50 17.59
CA GLU A 36 -14.67 9.17 17.12
C GLU A 36 -14.62 9.06 15.60
N ASP A 37 -15.54 9.70 14.89
CA ASP A 37 -15.52 9.68 13.42
C ASP A 37 -14.30 10.43 12.88
N ALA A 38 -13.93 11.55 13.52
CA ALA A 38 -12.73 12.30 13.18
C ALA A 38 -11.44 11.48 13.46
N ALA A 39 -11.40 10.74 14.56
CA ALA A 39 -10.31 9.82 14.88
C ALA A 39 -10.25 8.63 13.91
N MET A 40 -11.40 8.12 13.46
CA MET A 40 -11.50 7.06 12.46
C MET A 40 -11.01 7.54 11.10
N MET A 41 -11.38 8.75 10.67
CA MET A 41 -10.87 9.38 9.45
C MET A 41 -9.36 9.58 9.52
N GLN A 42 -8.85 10.12 10.63
CA GLN A 42 -7.40 10.26 10.81
C GLN A 42 -6.67 8.92 10.70
N SER A 43 -7.22 7.87 11.30
CA SER A 43 -6.65 6.52 11.23
C SER A 43 -6.67 5.96 9.81
N ALA A 44 -7.74 6.22 9.07
CA ALA A 44 -7.88 5.82 7.67
C ALA A 44 -6.90 6.58 6.76
N GLU A 45 -6.78 7.90 6.90
CA GLU A 45 -5.76 8.70 6.20
C GLU A 45 -4.34 8.21 6.50
N THR A 46 -4.01 8.01 7.78
CA THR A 46 -2.67 7.56 8.19
C THR A 46 -2.36 6.18 7.61
N ARG A 47 -3.35 5.30 7.51
CA ARG A 47 -3.18 3.95 6.94
C ARG A 47 -2.92 3.97 5.44
N VAL A 48 -3.55 4.90 4.70
CA VAL A 48 -3.46 4.97 3.23
C VAL A 48 -2.31 5.88 2.78
N LEU A 49 -2.20 7.06 3.39
CA LEU A 49 -1.26 8.12 3.01
C LEU A 49 0.03 8.13 3.83
N GLY A 50 0.10 7.34 4.93
CA GLY A 50 1.23 7.30 5.85
C GLY A 50 1.34 8.51 6.78
N HIS A 51 0.49 9.52 6.62
CA HIS A 51 0.39 10.71 7.44
C HIS A 51 -1.04 11.27 7.37
N THR A 52 -1.39 12.13 8.32
CA THR A 52 -2.64 12.92 8.29
C THR A 52 -2.44 14.15 7.42
N GLN A 53 -3.38 14.44 6.53
CA GLN A 53 -3.24 15.58 5.62
C GLN A 53 -3.57 16.89 6.36
N ALA A 54 -2.67 17.87 6.29
CA ALA A 54 -2.91 19.19 6.88
C ALA A 54 -3.99 19.92 6.07
N GLY A 55 -5.18 20.06 6.66
CA GLY A 55 -6.34 20.71 6.01
C GLY A 55 -7.22 19.77 5.17
N GLY A 56 -6.95 18.46 5.17
CA GLY A 56 -7.84 17.44 4.57
C GLY A 56 -9.03 17.09 5.48
N ALA A 57 -9.82 16.09 5.09
CA ALA A 57 -11.07 15.74 5.75
C ALA A 57 -10.90 15.43 7.24
N ALA A 58 -9.86 14.68 7.65
CA ALA A 58 -9.61 14.41 9.06
C ALA A 58 -9.40 15.69 9.88
N ALA A 59 -8.64 16.65 9.36
CA ALA A 59 -8.36 17.90 10.04
C ALA A 59 -9.61 18.78 10.18
N VAL A 60 -10.43 18.83 9.11
CA VAL A 60 -11.73 19.54 9.12
C VAL A 60 -12.68 18.89 10.12
N MET A 61 -12.76 17.56 10.11
CA MET A 61 -13.59 16.79 11.05
C MET A 61 -13.15 16.98 12.50
N GLN A 62 -11.85 16.99 12.78
CA GLN A 62 -11.31 17.22 14.13
C GLN A 62 -11.64 18.63 14.64
N SER A 63 -11.55 19.65 13.76
CA SER A 63 -11.91 21.02 14.13
C SER A 63 -13.39 21.15 14.45
N ALA A 64 -14.25 20.52 13.63
CA ALA A 64 -15.69 20.49 13.85
C ALA A 64 -16.06 19.74 15.14
N ALA A 65 -15.50 18.54 15.34
CA ALA A 65 -15.71 17.73 16.52
C ALA A 65 -15.26 18.44 17.81
N THR A 66 -14.08 19.08 17.80
CA THR A 66 -13.57 19.83 18.96
C THR A 66 -14.52 20.97 19.36
N ARG A 67 -15.09 21.68 18.39
CA ARG A 67 -16.08 22.74 18.66
C ARG A 67 -17.40 22.16 19.17
N ASN A 68 -17.85 21.04 18.60
CA ASN A 68 -19.06 20.36 19.04
C ASN A 68 -18.91 19.80 20.48
N GLU A 69 -17.74 19.27 20.84
CA GLU A 69 -17.41 18.83 22.20
C GLU A 69 -17.37 20.01 23.17
N GLN A 70 -16.72 21.12 22.80
CA GLN A 70 -16.66 22.33 23.62
C GLN A 70 -18.04 22.96 23.85
N ALA A 71 -18.93 22.86 22.87
CA ALA A 71 -20.32 23.28 22.97
C ALA A 71 -21.19 22.26 23.74
N GLY A 72 -20.65 21.08 24.10
CA GLY A 72 -21.37 20.01 24.80
C GLY A 72 -22.44 19.32 23.96
N VAL A 73 -22.37 19.42 22.64
CA VAL A 73 -23.37 18.85 21.71
C VAL A 73 -23.06 17.39 21.38
N VAL A 74 -21.79 16.99 21.47
CA VAL A 74 -21.32 15.61 21.37
C VAL A 74 -20.37 15.30 22.53
N GLY A 75 -20.39 14.07 23.01
CA GLY A 75 -19.44 13.54 23.98
C GLY A 75 -18.18 13.01 23.32
N HIS A 76 -17.11 12.88 24.13
CA HIS A 76 -15.81 12.32 23.74
C HIS A 76 -15.85 10.81 23.37
N ARG A 77 -17.03 10.20 23.37
CA ARG A 77 -17.25 8.79 23.02
C ARG A 77 -18.38 8.60 22.02
N ASP A 78 -18.90 9.71 21.49
CA ASP A 78 -20.05 9.67 20.62
C ASP A 78 -19.62 9.26 19.21
N VAL A 79 -20.26 8.22 18.70
CA VAL A 79 -20.08 7.74 17.33
C VAL A 79 -21.34 8.07 16.54
N THR A 80 -21.19 8.59 15.33
CA THR A 80 -22.34 8.85 14.48
C THR A 80 -22.89 7.53 13.94
N ASP A 81 -24.14 7.18 14.24
CA ASP A 81 -24.79 5.91 13.85
C ASP A 81 -24.75 5.54 12.33
N VAL A 82 -24.38 6.48 11.43
CA VAL A 82 -24.15 6.17 10.00
C VAL A 82 -22.84 5.40 9.76
N THR A 83 -21.88 5.46 10.68
CA THR A 83 -20.59 4.76 10.55
C THR A 83 -20.65 3.29 10.99
N GLY A 84 -21.77 2.82 11.58
CA GLY A 84 -21.93 1.46 12.09
C GLY A 84 -21.84 0.35 11.02
N ASP A 85 -22.49 0.53 9.87
CA ASP A 85 -22.55 -0.49 8.80
C ASP A 85 -21.66 -0.20 7.58
N ARG A 86 -21.27 1.07 7.36
CA ARG A 86 -20.49 1.50 6.19
C ARG A 86 -19.19 2.26 6.50
N GLY A 87 -18.95 2.60 7.77
CA GLY A 87 -17.67 3.11 8.26
C GLY A 87 -17.17 4.42 7.63
N VAL A 88 -15.96 4.80 8.05
CA VAL A 88 -15.11 5.77 7.36
C VAL A 88 -14.14 5.00 6.46
N THR A 89 -14.03 5.40 5.19
CA THR A 89 -13.18 4.74 4.21
C THR A 89 -12.32 5.76 3.47
N VAL A 90 -11.02 5.48 3.38
CA VAL A 90 -10.10 6.17 2.48
C VAL A 90 -9.62 5.12 1.48
N SER A 91 -9.71 5.44 0.20
CA SER A 91 -9.33 4.53 -0.89
C SER A 91 -8.47 5.25 -1.92
N GLU A 92 -7.48 4.53 -2.44
CA GLU A 92 -6.56 5.02 -3.45
C GLU A 92 -6.83 4.28 -4.77
N THR A 93 -7.18 5.04 -5.80
CA THR A 93 -7.33 4.52 -7.16
C THR A 93 -6.16 5.02 -8.01
N HIS A 94 -5.39 4.08 -8.55
CA HIS A 94 -4.25 4.39 -9.40
C HIS A 94 -4.71 4.58 -10.84
N VAL A 95 -4.38 5.74 -11.42
CA VAL A 95 -4.50 6.01 -12.86
C VAL A 95 -3.12 6.39 -13.40
N PRO A 96 -2.84 6.26 -14.70
CA PRO A 96 -1.53 6.63 -15.24
C PRO A 96 -1.11 8.06 -14.83
N GLY A 97 0.01 8.17 -14.11
CA GLY A 97 0.61 9.43 -13.65
C GLY A 97 -0.05 10.11 -12.45
N ARG A 98 -1.14 9.56 -11.89
CA ARG A 98 -1.87 10.18 -10.77
C ARG A 98 -2.45 9.13 -9.84
N ARG A 99 -2.55 9.45 -8.56
CA ARG A 99 -3.40 8.72 -7.63
C ARG A 99 -4.63 9.55 -7.32
N ILE A 100 -5.78 8.89 -7.32
CA ILE A 100 -7.05 9.51 -6.92
C ILE A 100 -7.33 9.00 -5.51
N ILE A 101 -7.26 9.91 -4.55
CA ILE A 101 -7.66 9.63 -3.17
C ILE A 101 -9.15 9.94 -3.05
N THR A 102 -9.91 8.99 -2.52
CA THR A 102 -11.34 9.12 -2.27
C THR A 102 -11.61 8.81 -0.81
N GLU A 103 -12.10 9.80 -0.08
CA GLU A 103 -12.42 9.75 1.34
C GLU A 103 -13.94 9.80 1.49
N ALA A 104 -14.50 8.89 2.26
CA ALA A 104 -15.94 8.76 2.39
C ALA A 104 -16.36 8.40 3.82
N VAL A 105 -17.53 8.90 4.22
CA VAL A 105 -18.18 8.61 5.50
C VAL A 105 -19.56 8.04 5.21
N GLY A 106 -19.87 6.85 5.73
CA GLY A 106 -21.17 6.20 5.46
C GLY A 106 -21.39 5.84 3.99
N GLY A 107 -20.32 5.74 3.20
CA GLY A 107 -20.34 5.52 1.75
C GLY A 107 -20.63 6.76 0.90
N GLN A 108 -20.72 7.96 1.50
CA GLN A 108 -20.75 9.22 0.76
C GLN A 108 -19.36 9.85 0.74
N VAL A 109 -18.92 10.24 -0.46
CA VAL A 109 -17.62 10.89 -0.65
C VAL A 109 -17.66 12.26 0.03
N VAL A 110 -16.77 12.46 0.99
CA VAL A 110 -16.58 13.76 1.68
C VAL A 110 -15.47 14.56 1.03
N GLU A 111 -14.45 13.87 0.50
CA GLU A 111 -13.35 14.49 -0.21
C GLU A 111 -12.84 13.57 -1.32
N GLN A 112 -12.54 14.16 -2.46
CA GLN A 112 -11.88 13.46 -3.55
C GLN A 112 -10.89 14.40 -4.22
N TYR A 113 -9.64 13.99 -4.27
CA TYR A 113 -8.60 14.78 -4.90
C TYR A 113 -7.64 13.87 -5.66
N SER A 114 -7.16 14.39 -6.78
CA SER A 114 -6.15 13.74 -7.61
C SER A 114 -4.81 14.36 -7.30
N GLU A 115 -3.93 13.60 -6.68
CA GLU A 115 -2.53 13.99 -6.56
C GLU A 115 -1.75 13.41 -7.73
N PRO A 116 -0.77 14.12 -8.28
CA PRO A 116 0.33 13.44 -8.94
C PRO A 116 0.81 12.36 -7.97
N THR A 117 0.97 11.12 -8.43
CA THR A 117 1.50 10.05 -7.57
C THR A 117 2.77 10.60 -6.92
N PRO A 118 2.86 10.75 -5.59
CA PRO A 118 3.98 11.44 -4.99
C PRO A 118 5.25 10.68 -5.34
N VAL A 119 6.04 11.25 -6.24
CA VAL A 119 7.48 11.05 -6.22
C VAL A 119 7.91 11.59 -4.86
N GLN A 120 8.15 10.69 -3.90
CA GLN A 120 8.57 11.05 -2.54
C GLN A 120 9.76 12.02 -2.61
N ALA A 121 9.47 13.32 -2.46
CA ALA A 121 10.46 14.37 -2.36
C ALA A 121 11.02 14.36 -0.94
N GLY A 122 11.93 13.40 -0.70
CA GLY A 122 12.52 13.19 0.61
C GLY A 122 13.52 12.06 0.71
N ARG A 123 14.05 11.57 -0.42
CA ARG A 123 15.32 10.81 -0.51
C ARG A 123 15.69 10.77 -1.98
N VAL A 124 16.48 11.76 -2.44
CA VAL A 124 17.21 11.74 -3.73
C VAL A 124 16.39 11.07 -4.86
N GLY A 125 15.22 11.63 -5.16
CA GLY A 125 14.13 10.88 -5.79
C GLY A 125 13.81 11.23 -7.24
N ALA A 126 14.55 12.16 -7.87
CA ALA A 126 14.39 12.46 -9.30
C ALA A 126 14.93 11.34 -10.23
N VAL A 127 15.37 10.21 -9.65
CA VAL A 127 15.84 9.00 -10.33
C VAL A 127 14.81 7.85 -10.26
N ARG A 128 13.73 7.97 -9.47
CA ARG A 128 12.84 6.82 -9.18
C ARG A 128 11.72 6.54 -10.17
N GLU A 129 11.49 7.40 -11.16
CA GLU A 129 10.76 6.98 -12.38
C GLU A 129 11.63 6.10 -13.30
N SER A 130 12.92 5.93 -12.98
CA SER A 130 13.90 5.13 -13.73
C SER A 130 14.41 3.91 -12.95
N ALA A 131 14.00 3.73 -11.69
CA ALA A 131 14.55 2.69 -10.83
C ALA A 131 13.77 1.39 -11.00
N ILE A 132 14.42 0.38 -11.56
CA ILE A 132 13.85 -0.93 -11.84
C ILE A 132 13.48 -1.63 -10.53
N THR A 133 12.25 -2.07 -10.40
CA THR A 133 11.76 -2.77 -9.20
C THR A 133 12.13 -4.25 -9.19
N ILE A 134 11.94 -4.90 -8.04
CA ILE A 134 12.14 -6.35 -7.94
C ILE A 134 11.08 -7.08 -8.76
N GLY A 135 9.82 -6.63 -8.77
CA GLY A 135 8.77 -7.18 -9.62
C GLY A 135 9.06 -7.06 -11.11
N GLU A 136 9.57 -5.91 -11.57
CA GLU A 136 9.98 -5.72 -12.97
C GLU A 136 11.15 -6.63 -13.34
N ALA A 137 12.12 -6.81 -12.44
CA ALA A 137 13.22 -7.75 -12.64
C ALA A 137 12.72 -9.21 -12.78
N LEU A 138 11.70 -9.59 -12.00
CA LEU A 138 11.07 -10.91 -12.09
C LEU A 138 10.28 -11.09 -13.38
N GLU A 139 9.55 -10.07 -13.85
CA GLU A 139 8.89 -10.11 -15.16
C GLU A 139 9.91 -10.20 -16.30
N ALA A 140 11.05 -9.53 -16.18
CA ALA A 140 12.14 -9.66 -17.14
C ALA A 140 12.70 -11.10 -17.17
N THR A 141 12.83 -11.76 -16.02
CA THR A 141 13.20 -13.20 -15.97
C THR A 141 12.19 -14.07 -16.72
N ALA A 142 10.90 -13.76 -16.63
CA ALA A 142 9.86 -14.46 -17.39
C ALA A 142 10.07 -14.32 -18.91
N GLN A 143 10.66 -13.23 -19.39
CA GLN A 143 10.92 -13.02 -20.82
C GLN A 143 12.24 -13.67 -21.27
N THR A 144 13.28 -13.62 -20.45
CA THR A 144 14.63 -14.10 -20.83
C THR A 144 14.78 -15.62 -20.71
N VAL A 145 14.30 -16.19 -19.61
CA VAL A 145 14.43 -17.62 -19.28
C VAL A 145 13.10 -18.26 -18.91
N GLY A 146 11.99 -17.65 -19.32
CA GLY A 146 10.64 -18.11 -18.99
C GLY A 146 10.30 -19.53 -19.39
N GLN A 147 11.00 -20.11 -20.37
CA GLN A 147 10.82 -21.50 -20.81
C GLN A 147 11.53 -22.54 -19.93
N LYS A 148 12.36 -22.09 -18.97
CA LYS A 148 12.95 -22.97 -17.95
C LYS A 148 11.84 -23.49 -17.05
N SER A 149 11.86 -24.79 -16.78
CA SER A 149 11.01 -25.41 -15.76
C SER A 149 11.43 -24.91 -14.38
N VAL A 150 10.46 -24.57 -13.53
CA VAL A 150 10.74 -24.13 -12.15
C VAL A 150 11.34 -25.27 -11.33
N ASP A 151 12.47 -25.01 -10.67
CA ASP A 151 13.11 -25.91 -9.71
C ASP A 151 13.09 -25.32 -8.27
N GLN A 152 13.63 -26.08 -7.30
CA GLN A 152 13.65 -25.65 -5.89
C GLN A 152 14.55 -24.44 -5.64
N SER A 153 15.60 -24.28 -6.45
CA SER A 153 16.51 -23.14 -6.38
C SER A 153 15.79 -21.87 -6.84
N ASP A 154 15.07 -21.94 -7.96
CA ASP A 154 14.21 -20.86 -8.47
C ASP A 154 13.16 -20.47 -7.44
N ALA A 155 12.45 -21.46 -6.87
CA ALA A 155 11.40 -21.19 -5.88
C ALA A 155 11.94 -20.48 -4.63
N SER A 156 13.17 -20.80 -4.22
CA SER A 156 13.85 -20.14 -3.09
C SER A 156 14.27 -18.72 -3.43
N ALA A 157 14.77 -18.50 -4.65
CA ALA A 157 15.13 -17.18 -5.15
C ALA A 157 13.89 -16.26 -5.27
N ILE A 158 12.79 -16.77 -5.80
CA ILE A 158 11.52 -16.04 -5.94
C ILE A 158 10.96 -15.68 -4.56
N GLN A 159 11.00 -16.60 -3.60
CA GLN A 159 10.60 -16.31 -2.22
C GLN A 159 11.45 -15.19 -1.61
N ALA A 160 12.78 -15.27 -1.74
CA ALA A 160 13.66 -14.23 -1.24
C ALA A 160 13.39 -12.87 -1.91
N ALA A 161 13.08 -12.87 -3.21
CA ALA A 161 12.70 -11.67 -3.95
C ALA A 161 11.37 -11.09 -3.43
N GLU A 162 10.32 -11.91 -3.25
CA GLU A 162 9.02 -11.48 -2.74
C GLU A 162 9.11 -10.89 -1.32
N VAL A 163 9.85 -11.55 -0.42
CA VAL A 163 10.07 -11.07 0.95
C VAL A 163 10.76 -9.71 0.95
N ARG A 164 11.74 -9.53 0.06
CA ARG A 164 12.50 -8.28 -0.06
C ARG A 164 11.69 -7.17 -0.70
N ALA A 165 10.90 -7.50 -1.71
CA ALA A 165 10.00 -6.59 -2.38
C ALA A 165 8.97 -6.04 -1.39
N THR A 166 8.28 -6.93 -0.68
CA THR A 166 7.15 -6.56 0.19
C THR A 166 7.54 -6.15 1.60
N GLY A 167 8.75 -6.51 2.06
CA GLY A 167 9.15 -6.39 3.46
C GLY A 167 8.42 -7.36 4.41
N SER A 168 7.59 -8.26 3.88
CA SER A 168 6.85 -9.26 4.65
C SER A 168 7.59 -10.60 4.60
N ASN A 169 7.86 -11.18 5.77
CA ASN A 169 8.47 -12.51 5.87
C ASN A 169 7.42 -13.65 5.86
N VAL A 170 6.14 -13.32 5.66
CA VAL A 170 5.02 -14.26 5.57
C VAL A 170 4.76 -14.57 4.11
N ILE A 171 4.78 -15.85 3.74
CA ILE A 171 4.36 -16.31 2.41
C ILE A 171 2.85 -16.12 2.29
N ALA A 172 2.43 -15.19 1.45
CA ALA A 172 1.00 -14.96 1.20
C ALA A 172 0.41 -16.14 0.41
N PRO A 173 -0.74 -16.71 0.82
CA PRO A 173 -1.48 -17.64 -0.02
C PRO A 173 -1.79 -17.01 -1.38
N GLY A 174 -1.32 -17.63 -2.48
CA GLY A 174 -1.45 -17.08 -3.83
C GLY A 174 -0.40 -16.04 -4.23
N GLY A 175 0.63 -15.80 -3.41
CA GLY A 175 1.82 -15.02 -3.80
C GLY A 175 2.72 -15.77 -4.79
N LEU A 176 3.68 -15.07 -5.38
CA LEU A 176 4.67 -15.64 -6.31
C LEU A 176 5.48 -16.75 -5.64
N ALA A 177 5.88 -16.54 -4.38
CA ALA A 177 6.60 -17.53 -3.59
C ALA A 177 5.80 -18.83 -3.41
N ALA A 178 4.51 -18.73 -3.07
CA ALA A 178 3.64 -19.89 -2.92
C ALA A 178 3.45 -20.63 -4.25
N MET A 179 3.24 -19.88 -5.35
CA MET A 179 3.12 -20.44 -6.70
C MET A 179 4.41 -21.16 -7.12
N ALA A 180 5.57 -20.56 -6.89
CA ALA A 180 6.86 -21.13 -7.25
C ALA A 180 7.16 -22.41 -6.45
N GLN A 181 6.88 -22.43 -5.15
CA GLN A 181 7.07 -23.64 -4.32
C GLN A 181 6.14 -24.77 -4.78
N SER A 182 4.87 -24.46 -5.08
CA SER A 182 3.94 -25.44 -5.64
C SER A 182 4.40 -25.96 -7.00
N ALA A 183 4.92 -25.08 -7.86
CA ALA A 183 5.43 -25.42 -9.17
C ALA A 183 6.67 -26.33 -9.09
N ALA A 184 7.63 -26.01 -8.21
CA ALA A 184 8.82 -26.81 -7.98
C ALA A 184 8.46 -28.22 -7.45
N ALA A 185 7.56 -28.30 -6.46
CA ALA A 185 7.08 -29.58 -5.92
C ALA A 185 6.40 -30.43 -7.00
N TYR A 186 5.52 -29.84 -7.81
CA TYR A 186 4.87 -30.52 -8.93
C TYR A 186 5.89 -30.99 -9.98
N ASN A 187 6.85 -30.13 -10.34
CA ASN A 187 7.86 -30.42 -11.36
C ASN A 187 8.83 -31.52 -10.94
N ALA A 188 9.10 -31.67 -9.64
CA ALA A 188 9.97 -32.72 -9.10
C ALA A 188 9.41 -34.13 -9.42
N ASP A 189 8.09 -34.28 -9.36
CA ASP A 189 7.40 -35.55 -9.64
C ASP A 189 6.97 -35.68 -11.12
N CYS A 190 6.98 -34.59 -11.88
CA CYS A 190 6.55 -34.57 -13.28
C CYS A 190 7.63 -35.11 -14.24
N LYS A 191 7.36 -36.26 -14.87
CA LYS A 191 8.30 -36.94 -15.79
C LYS A 191 8.37 -36.35 -17.20
N ARG A 192 7.36 -35.57 -17.61
CA ARG A 192 7.25 -35.00 -18.96
C ARG A 192 7.64 -33.54 -18.92
N ASP A 193 8.75 -33.18 -19.56
CA ASP A 193 9.27 -31.80 -19.52
C ASP A 193 8.33 -30.76 -20.15
N GLN A 194 7.44 -31.19 -21.05
CA GLN A 194 6.41 -30.35 -21.65
C GLN A 194 5.28 -29.97 -20.68
N GLU A 195 5.08 -30.77 -19.62
CA GLU A 195 4.02 -30.54 -18.63
C GLU A 195 4.53 -29.84 -17.37
N LYS A 196 5.84 -29.64 -17.28
CA LYS A 196 6.44 -28.90 -16.18
C LYS A 196 6.03 -27.44 -16.26
N ILE A 197 5.64 -26.89 -15.10
CA ILE A 197 5.33 -25.48 -14.92
C ILE A 197 6.62 -24.68 -15.14
N LYS A 198 6.54 -23.63 -15.95
CA LYS A 198 7.69 -22.82 -16.36
C LYS A 198 7.77 -21.52 -15.56
N LEU A 199 8.95 -20.90 -15.57
CA LEU A 199 9.15 -19.60 -14.91
C LEU A 199 8.18 -18.54 -15.45
N ALA A 200 7.84 -18.56 -16.74
CA ALA A 200 6.86 -17.66 -17.33
C ALA A 200 5.47 -17.79 -16.68
N ASP A 201 5.03 -19.01 -16.37
CA ASP A 201 3.71 -19.26 -15.77
C ASP A 201 3.61 -18.66 -14.35
N VAL A 202 4.72 -18.62 -13.62
CA VAL A 202 4.78 -18.09 -12.26
C VAL A 202 4.97 -16.57 -12.26
N LEU A 203 5.97 -16.09 -13.01
CA LEU A 203 6.49 -14.73 -12.94
C LEU A 203 5.75 -13.72 -13.84
N THR A 204 4.87 -14.18 -14.73
CA THR A 204 4.03 -13.25 -15.51
C THR A 204 3.14 -12.44 -14.57
N GLY A 205 3.16 -11.11 -14.71
CA GLY A 205 2.41 -10.19 -13.87
C GLY A 205 2.99 -10.05 -12.46
N ALA A 206 4.29 -10.32 -12.25
CA ALA A 206 4.92 -10.23 -10.93
C ALA A 206 4.77 -8.82 -10.33
N THR A 207 4.83 -7.77 -11.15
CA THR A 207 4.65 -6.39 -10.69
C THR A 207 3.28 -6.16 -10.05
N ALA A 208 2.22 -6.78 -10.61
CA ALA A 208 0.86 -6.68 -10.07
C ALA A 208 0.61 -7.59 -8.84
N LYS A 209 1.45 -8.62 -8.65
CA LYS A 209 1.33 -9.60 -7.57
C LYS A 209 2.12 -9.22 -6.32
N LEU A 210 2.91 -8.15 -6.36
CA LEU A 210 3.72 -7.66 -5.26
C LEU A 210 3.10 -6.36 -4.68
N PRO A 211 2.35 -6.43 -3.57
CA PRO A 211 1.54 -5.31 -3.06
C PRO A 211 2.34 -4.10 -2.54
N ALA A 212 3.65 -4.24 -2.35
CA ALA A 212 4.53 -3.17 -1.90
C ALA A 212 5.88 -3.22 -2.63
N ASP A 213 5.86 -3.56 -3.93
CA ASP A 213 7.08 -3.72 -4.72
C ASP A 213 7.99 -2.50 -4.64
N LYS A 214 9.28 -2.75 -4.40
CA LYS A 214 10.29 -1.70 -4.16
C LYS A 214 11.39 -1.79 -5.22
N ALA A 215 12.10 -0.67 -5.41
CA ALA A 215 13.29 -0.61 -6.25
C ALA A 215 14.34 -1.66 -5.82
N ALA A 216 14.91 -2.37 -6.80
CA ALA A 216 15.96 -3.35 -6.54
C ALA A 216 17.25 -2.68 -6.03
N THR A 217 17.85 -3.24 -4.98
CA THR A 217 19.14 -2.78 -4.43
C THR A 217 20.18 -3.89 -4.49
N ILE A 218 21.47 -3.55 -4.37
CA ILE A 218 22.56 -4.54 -4.33
C ILE A 218 22.36 -5.54 -3.18
N GLN A 219 21.92 -5.06 -2.02
CA GLN A 219 21.62 -5.92 -0.86
C GLN A 219 20.49 -6.91 -1.15
N ASP A 220 19.50 -6.50 -1.95
CA ASP A 220 18.43 -7.40 -2.36
C ASP A 220 18.94 -8.46 -3.32
N ALA A 221 19.75 -8.06 -4.31
CA ALA A 221 20.37 -8.98 -5.26
C ALA A 221 21.26 -10.03 -4.57
N GLU A 222 22.09 -9.63 -3.61
CA GLU A 222 22.94 -10.55 -2.84
C GLU A 222 22.12 -11.54 -2.02
N GLY A 223 21.01 -11.08 -1.45
CA GLY A 223 20.10 -11.93 -0.70
C GLY A 223 19.39 -12.97 -1.56
N VAL A 224 18.92 -12.55 -2.74
CA VAL A 224 18.29 -13.44 -3.72
C VAL A 224 19.31 -14.45 -4.25
N ALA A 225 20.51 -14.02 -4.61
CA ALA A 225 21.60 -14.90 -5.05
C ALA A 225 21.98 -15.92 -3.98
N SER A 226 22.05 -15.49 -2.71
CA SER A 226 22.31 -16.39 -1.59
C SER A 226 21.23 -17.45 -1.43
N ALA A 227 19.95 -17.10 -1.65
CA ALA A 227 18.84 -18.04 -1.56
C ALA A 227 18.84 -19.06 -2.72
N GLU A 228 19.17 -18.60 -3.93
CA GLU A 228 19.33 -19.45 -5.11
C GLU A 228 20.48 -20.44 -4.92
N VAL A 229 21.68 -19.95 -4.61
CA VAL A 229 22.89 -20.78 -4.44
C VAL A 229 22.73 -21.82 -3.32
N ARG A 230 22.10 -21.47 -2.20
CA ARG A 230 21.89 -22.40 -1.07
C ARG A 230 21.00 -23.58 -1.43
N ASN A 231 20.10 -23.41 -2.39
CA ASN A 231 19.16 -24.45 -2.82
C ASN A 231 19.48 -24.99 -4.22
N ASN A 232 20.61 -24.59 -4.80
CA ASN A 232 21.14 -25.18 -6.03
C ASN A 232 22.16 -26.29 -5.70
N PRO A 233 21.98 -27.53 -6.18
CA PRO A 233 22.98 -28.59 -6.03
C PRO A 233 24.36 -28.28 -6.62
N GLU A 234 24.45 -27.39 -7.61
CA GLU A 234 25.71 -26.95 -8.22
C GLU A 234 26.30 -25.69 -7.56
N ALA A 235 25.60 -25.12 -6.55
CA ALA A 235 25.99 -23.92 -5.81
C ALA A 235 26.32 -22.69 -6.71
N THR A 236 25.69 -22.59 -7.87
CA THR A 236 25.85 -21.45 -8.80
C THR A 236 24.52 -20.73 -9.01
N ALA A 237 24.55 -19.44 -9.34
CA ALA A 237 23.34 -18.72 -9.73
C ALA A 237 22.99 -19.07 -11.18
N THR A 238 21.70 -19.27 -11.50
CA THR A 238 21.27 -19.59 -12.86
C THR A 238 21.55 -18.40 -13.77
N PRO A 239 22.31 -18.56 -14.89
CA PRO A 239 22.51 -17.48 -15.84
C PRO A 239 21.18 -16.96 -16.39
N GLY A 240 20.92 -15.66 -16.25
CA GLY A 240 19.66 -15.03 -16.68
C GLY A 240 18.45 -15.35 -15.80
N GLY A 241 18.63 -16.11 -14.71
CA GLY A 241 17.59 -16.45 -13.73
C GLY A 241 17.22 -15.29 -12.81
N VAL A 242 16.51 -15.62 -11.73
CA VAL A 242 15.94 -14.63 -10.80
C VAL A 242 17.02 -13.76 -10.15
N ALA A 243 18.11 -14.34 -9.61
CA ALA A 243 19.16 -13.54 -9.00
C ALA A 243 19.91 -12.67 -10.01
N ALA A 244 20.13 -13.17 -11.23
CA ALA A 244 20.80 -12.42 -12.29
C ALA A 244 19.99 -11.19 -12.70
N SER A 245 18.67 -11.33 -12.88
CA SER A 245 17.79 -10.20 -13.21
C SER A 245 17.71 -9.17 -12.10
N VAL A 246 17.57 -9.60 -10.84
CA VAL A 246 17.54 -8.66 -9.70
C VAL A 246 18.90 -7.95 -9.54
N ALA A 247 20.01 -8.64 -9.79
CA ALA A 247 21.34 -8.03 -9.81
C ALA A 247 21.53 -7.03 -10.96
N ALA A 248 21.00 -7.32 -12.14
CA ALA A 248 21.03 -6.39 -13.27
C ALA A 248 20.20 -5.15 -12.97
N ALA A 249 18.99 -5.31 -12.43
CA ALA A 249 18.14 -4.21 -11.99
C ALA A 249 18.84 -3.33 -10.93
N ALA A 250 19.42 -3.96 -9.90
CA ALA A 250 20.16 -3.25 -8.86
C ALA A 250 21.36 -2.46 -9.42
N ARG A 251 22.14 -3.05 -10.34
CA ARG A 251 23.27 -2.35 -10.98
C ARG A 251 22.82 -1.17 -11.84
N LEU A 252 21.73 -1.33 -12.57
CA LEU A 252 21.15 -0.24 -13.35
C LEU A 252 20.68 0.88 -12.42
N ASN A 253 20.07 0.54 -11.28
CA ASN A 253 19.64 1.52 -10.29
C ASN A 253 20.81 2.27 -9.63
N GLU A 254 21.95 1.61 -9.39
CA GLU A 254 23.16 2.29 -8.90
C GLU A 254 23.70 3.28 -9.94
N ASN A 255 23.71 2.91 -11.22
CA ASN A 255 24.26 3.74 -12.29
C ASN A 255 23.42 4.98 -12.62
N VAL A 256 22.10 4.94 -12.37
CA VAL A 256 21.22 6.10 -12.58
C VAL A 256 21.28 7.06 -11.37
N ASN A 257 21.82 6.62 -10.22
CA ASN A 257 21.99 7.45 -9.01
C ASN A 257 23.37 8.14 -8.91
N LEU A 258 24.23 8.03 -9.94
CA LEU A 258 25.53 8.70 -10.08
C LEU A 258 25.46 9.87 -11.07
#